data_AF-A0A494JAZ6-F1
#
_entry.id   AF-A0A494JAZ6-F1
#
_cell.length_a   1.000
_cell.length_b   1.000
_cell.length_c   1.000
_cell.angle_alpha   90.00
_cell.angle_beta   90.00
_cell.angle_gamma   90.00
#
_symmetry.space_group_name_H-M   'P 1'
#
loop_
_entity.id
_entity.type
_entity.pdbx_description
1 polymer ?
#
loop_
_entity_poly.entity_id
_entity_poly.type
_entity_poly.pdbx_seq_one_letter_code
_entity_poly.pdbx_strand_id
1 'polypeptide(L)' 'MKTFTTLNVVSKITNPKTGEVVEILKVQKDGTKRTFFKPVVEKDGKKMMITTTLWARLYDAESLAKKYLNRQ' A
#
# COMPACT_ATOMS: atom_id res chain seq x y z
N MET A 1 20.45 3.44 8.64
CA MET A 1 19.40 2.88 7.75
C MET A 1 18.31 3.93 7.53
N LYS A 2 17.73 4.05 6.33
CA LYS A 2 16.57 4.92 6.12
C LYS A 2 15.32 4.19 6.65
N THR A 3 14.81 4.64 7.78
CA THR A 3 13.60 4.10 8.42
C THR A 3 12.37 4.86 7.93
N PHE A 4 11.23 4.17 7.88
CA PHE A 4 9.95 4.73 7.45
C PHE A 4 8.91 4.47 8.53
N THR A 5 8.27 5.52 9.00
CA THR A 5 7.18 5.41 9.96
C THR A 5 5.84 5.30 9.22
N THR A 6 5.04 4.31 9.57
CA THR A 6 3.67 4.20 9.05
C THR A 6 2.78 5.19 9.79
N LEU A 7 2.10 6.06 9.05
CA LEU A 7 1.19 7.05 9.62
C LEU A 7 -0.21 6.47 9.76
N ASN A 8 -0.83 6.08 8.64
CA ASN A 8 -2.20 5.60 8.59
C ASN A 8 -2.48 4.82 7.30
N VAL A 9 -3.56 4.03 7.32
CA VAL A 9 -4.18 3.49 6.11
C VAL A 9 -4.95 4.62 5.42
N VAL A 10 -4.72 4.83 4.14
CA VAL A 10 -5.41 5.88 3.34
C VAL A 10 -6.42 5.31 2.36
N SER A 11 -6.28 4.05 1.97
CA SER A 11 -7.18 3.40 1.03
C SER A 11 -7.20 1.89 1.30
N LYS A 12 -8.36 1.27 1.08
CA LYS A 12 -8.57 -0.18 1.23
C LYS A 12 -9.37 -0.67 0.04
N ILE A 13 -8.80 -1.62 -0.70
CA ILE A 13 -9.38 -2.18 -1.92
C ILE A 13 -9.56 -3.67 -1.68
N THR A 14 -10.80 -4.14 -1.65
CA THR A 14 -11.12 -5.56 -1.46
C THR A 14 -11.65 -6.15 -2.76
N ASN A 15 -11.15 -7.32 -3.17
CA ASN A 15 -11.71 -8.11 -4.26
C ASN A 15 -12.90 -8.93 -3.72
N PRO A 16 -14.14 -8.68 -4.16
CA PRO A 16 -15.31 -9.40 -3.65
C PRO A 16 -15.37 -10.87 -4.10
N LYS A 17 -14.64 -11.26 -5.15
CA LYS A 17 -14.61 -12.64 -5.64
C LYS A 17 -13.64 -13.52 -4.87
N THR A 18 -12.45 -12.99 -4.55
CA THR A 18 -11.39 -13.75 -3.86
C THR A 18 -11.31 -13.45 -2.36
N GLY A 19 -11.96 -12.38 -1.89
CA GLY A 19 -11.84 -11.88 -0.52
C GLY A 19 -10.50 -11.19 -0.23
N GLU A 20 -9.60 -11.09 -1.20
CA GLU A 20 -8.28 -10.49 -1.01
C GLU A 20 -8.38 -8.99 -0.79
N VAL A 21 -7.59 -8.48 0.14
CA VAL A 21 -7.58 -7.08 0.55
C VAL A 21 -6.21 -6.49 0.28
N VAL A 22 -6.21 -5.35 -0.42
CA VAL A 22 -5.05 -4.48 -0.55
C VAL A 22 -5.30 -3.19 0.23
N GLU A 23 -4.46 -2.92 1.22
CA GLU A 23 -4.41 -1.66 1.93
C GLU A 23 -3.30 -0.78 1.39
N ILE A 24 -3.53 0.52 1.36
CA ILE A 24 -2.50 1.50 1.02
C ILE A 24 -2.15 2.27 2.27
N LEU A 25 -0.91 2.09 2.71
CA LEU A 25 -0.35 2.74 3.88
C LEU A 25 0.36 4.01 3.45
N LYS A 26 0.03 5.13 4.11
CA LYS A 26 0.83 6.34 4.03
C LYS A 26 1.98 6.21 5.01
N VAL A 27 3.19 6.35 4.51
CA VAL A 27 4.42 6.28 5.31
C VAL A 27 5.19 7.59 5.18
N GLN A 28 5.86 8.00 6.25
CA GLN A 28 6.76 9.15 6.23
C GLN A 28 8.19 8.65 6.34
N LYS A 29 9.08 9.25 5.56
CA LYS A 29 10.52 8.98 5.70
C LYS A 29 11.06 9.75 6.89
N ASP A 30 11.65 9.03 7.83
CA ASP A 30 12.16 9.61 9.07
C ASP A 30 13.23 10.68 8.78
N GLY A 31 13.20 11.77 9.56
CA GLY A 31 14.06 12.94 9.35
C GLY A 31 13.67 13.81 8.15
N THR A 32 12.53 13.55 7.49
CA THR A 32 12.04 14.39 6.38
C THR A 32 10.53 14.64 6.47
N LYS A 33 10.05 15.68 5.78
CA LYS A 33 8.60 15.93 5.57
C LYS A 33 8.02 15.13 4.39
N ARG A 34 8.79 14.23 3.78
CA ARG A 34 8.36 13.49 2.59
C ARG A 34 7.50 12.29 2.99
N THR A 35 6.33 12.19 2.35
CA THR A 35 5.43 11.06 2.48
C THR A 35 5.43 10.20 1.24
N PHE A 36 5.22 8.91 1.43
CA PHE A 36 5.10 7.92 0.37
C PHE A 36 3.89 7.02 0.65
N PHE A 37 3.49 6.26 -0.37
CA PHE A 37 2.37 5.34 -0.34
C PHE A 37 2.88 3.93 -0.62
N LYS A 38 2.42 3.00 0.21
CA LYS A 38 2.87 1.62 0.24
C LYS A 38 1.66 0.70 0.14
N PRO A 39 1.41 0.08 -1.01
CA PRO A 39 0.36 -0.92 -1.15
C PRO A 39 0.81 -2.25 -0.51
N VAL A 40 -0.01 -2.77 0.40
CA VAL A 40 0.20 -4.04 1.10
C VAL A 40 -1.02 -4.93 0.94
N VAL A 41 -0.81 -6.21 0.69
CA VAL A 41 -1.83 -7.25 0.70
C VAL A 41 -1.92 -7.80 2.11
N GLU A 42 -3.13 -7.95 2.61
CA GLU A 42 -3.39 -8.71 3.82
C GLU A 42 -3.84 -10.12 3.43
N LYS A 43 -3.03 -11.12 3.80
CA LYS A 43 -3.33 -12.54 3.61
C LYS A 43 -2.99 -13.30 4.88
N ASP A 44 -3.94 -14.05 5.42
CA ASP A 44 -3.78 -14.87 6.63
C ASP A 44 -3.23 -14.08 7.84
N GLY A 45 -3.73 -12.85 8.04
CA GLY A 45 -3.29 -11.95 9.10
C GLY A 45 -1.88 -11.37 8.92
N LYS A 46 -1.20 -11.68 7.81
CA LYS A 46 0.11 -11.13 7.45
C LYS A 46 -0.06 -10.04 6.39
N LYS A 47 0.59 -8.89 6.64
CA LYS A 47 0.68 -7.79 5.66
C LYS A 47 1.97 -7.94 4.85
N MET A 48 1.83 -8.17 3.55
CA MET A 48 2.95 -8.29 2.61
C MET A 48 2.91 -7.13 1.61
N MET A 49 4.04 -6.55 1.22
CA MET A 49 4.02 -5.51 0.20
C MET A 49 3.78 -6.11 -1.18
N ILE A 50 2.96 -5.45 -2.01
CA ILE A 50 2.78 -5.85 -3.43
C ILE A 50 4.10 -5.67 -4.20
N THR A 51 4.84 -4.61 -3.87
CA THR A 51 6.15 -4.29 -4.43
C THR A 51 7.08 -3.84 -3.30
N THR A 52 8.38 -4.10 -3.45
CA THR A 52 9.41 -3.59 -2.52
C THR A 52 9.61 -2.07 -2.62
N THR A 53 8.97 -1.41 -3.59
CA THR A 53 9.11 0.02 -3.86
C THR A 53 7.97 0.85 -3.24
N LEU A 54 8.33 2.00 -2.67
CA LEU A 54 7.38 3.01 -2.20
C LEU A 54 7.05 3.99 -3.33
N TRP A 55 5.78 4.40 -3.40
CA TRP A 55 5.31 5.34 -4.42
C TRP A 55 5.15 6.74 -3.85
N ALA A 56 5.54 7.76 -4.61
CA ALA A 56 5.40 9.15 -4.15
C ALA A 56 3.94 9.63 -4.17
N ARG A 57 3.11 9.08 -5.07
CA ARG A 57 1.71 9.48 -5.26
C ARG A 57 0.76 8.34 -4.87
N LEU A 58 -0.37 8.70 -4.28
CA LEU A 58 -1.43 7.76 -3.92
C LEU A 58 -2.01 7.08 -5.16
N TYR A 59 -2.23 7.83 -6.23
CA TYR A 59 -2.77 7.34 -7.49
C TYR A 59 -1.99 6.15 -8.07
N ASP A 60 -0.65 6.21 -8.04
CA ASP A 60 0.18 5.14 -8.57
C ASP A 60 0.07 3.86 -7.72
N ALA A 61 0.04 4.02 -6.39
CA ALA A 61 -0.17 2.92 -5.46
C ALA A 61 -1.57 2.28 -5.62
N GLU A 62 -2.61 3.11 -5.86
CA GLU A 62 -3.98 2.65 -6.12
C GLU A 62 -4.11 1.93 -7.46
N SER A 63 -3.46 2.45 -8.51
CA SER A 63 -3.42 1.81 -9.82
C SER A 63 -2.81 0.41 -9.71
N LEU A 64 -1.70 0.27 -8.98
CA LEU A 64 -1.07 -1.03 -8.73
C LEU A 64 -1.97 -1.96 -7.92
N ALA A 65 -2.61 -1.46 -6.86
CA ALA A 65 -3.53 -2.24 -6.03
C ALA A 65 -4.72 -2.79 -6.84
N LYS A 66 -5.31 -1.96 -7.72
CA LYS A 66 -6.39 -2.38 -8.62
C LYS A 66 -5.93 -3.42 -9.63
N LYS A 67 -4.75 -3.21 -10.24
CA LYS A 67 -4.14 -4.18 -11.16
C LYS A 67 -3.89 -5.52 -10.48
N TYR A 68 -3.34 -5.52 -9.27
CA TYR A 68 -3.09 -6.74 -8.50
C TYR A 68 -4.39 -7.52 -8.25
N LEU A 69 -5.47 -6.81 -7.92
CA LEU A 69 -6.79 -7.42 -7.70
C LEU A 69 -7.58 -7.67 -8.99
N ASN A 70 -6.97 -7.54 -10.18
CA ASN A 70 -7.62 -7.66 -11.49
C ASN A 70 -8.91 -6.82 -11.64
N ARG A 71 -8.96 -5.65 -10.98
CA ARG A 71 -9.99 -4.61 -11.22
C ARG A 71 -9.51 -3.71 -12.36
N GLN A 72 -9.79 -4.08 -13.60
CA GLN A 72 -9.72 -3.18 -14.77
C GLN A 72 -11.12 -2.76 -15.16
#